data_AF-B5Y9U3-F1
#
_entry.id   AF-B5Y9U3-F1
#
_cell.length_a   1.000
_cell.length_b   1.000
_cell.length_c   1.000
_cell.angle_alpha   90.00
_cell.angle_beta   90.00
_cell.angle_gamma   90.00
#
_symmetry.space_group_name_H-M   'P 1'
#
loop_
_entity.id
_entity.type
_entity.pdbx_description
1 polymer ?
#
loop_
_entity_poly.entity_id
_entity_poly.type
_entity_poly.pdbx_seq_one_letter_code
_entity_poly.pdbx_strand_id
1 'polypeptide(L)'
;MNNRSDLAMEILEKKVQRNNYYRCKRLLATLYLRENPKKAEALYQRPSNMWEEIYLGDIRYYFLNDVGGALDAWQSAFEKVDWNTAREWDNPARNLLKRLYMVTKDAEFLEKWAELDVDNFRQSQMADYIKLLYKKGEKERAQETLNVCMYLYREDPILTRVAEELNLEVPYYKKKKPQVENAVRKPLNAGLLKEDTDPETLIKAIHELHPDAIITLASSVLTIMQGTLLWAGTFKPCWLARTLGPFTEHAKGPLIHFYTYPIVADWKLQAYLELSGTIPVLFGTLIAAIGKLFGQSGWFYRVIGPVAKAVDSDKIAPYDSCLVPGPLNAKVFTSQLCSQNIPFAIVDVNSVFGAEVVECCKGLDKRWIEGALSDNPAGNDESMTPVVLLWQKDHVEELEHESF
;
A
#
# COMPACT_ATOMS: atom_id res chain seq x y z
N MET A 1 -0.80 2.72 23.61
CA MET A 1 -1.50 3.85 22.96
C MET A 1 -2.91 4.14 23.52
N ASN A 2 -3.31 3.57 24.67
CA ASN A 2 -4.74 3.52 25.06
C ASN A 2 -5.33 4.77 25.73
N ASN A 3 -4.53 5.73 26.18
CA ASN A 3 -5.06 6.78 27.09
C ASN A 3 -5.82 7.93 26.42
N ARG A 4 -6.04 7.91 25.09
CA ARG A 4 -6.75 8.98 24.37
C ARG A 4 -7.68 8.52 23.23
N SER A 5 -7.86 7.21 23.03
CA SER A 5 -8.75 6.71 21.97
C SER A 5 -10.20 7.14 22.20
N ASP A 6 -10.67 7.04 23.45
CA ASP A 6 -12.03 7.44 23.84
C ASP A 6 -12.28 8.93 23.59
N LEU A 7 -11.31 9.78 23.96
CA LEU A 7 -11.39 11.22 23.71
C LEU A 7 -11.40 11.54 22.21
N ALA A 8 -10.58 10.84 21.42
CA ALA A 8 -10.57 11.01 19.97
C ALA A 8 -11.91 10.60 19.37
N MET A 9 -12.48 9.48 19.81
CA MET A 9 -13.79 9.01 19.39
C MET A 9 -14.89 10.02 19.71
N GLU A 10 -14.94 10.53 20.95
CA GLU A 10 -15.91 11.55 21.39
C GLU A 10 -15.83 12.82 20.53
N ILE A 11 -14.61 13.32 20.25
CA ILE A 11 -14.40 14.50 19.41
C ILE A 11 -14.91 14.24 17.98
N LEU A 12 -14.59 13.08 17.41
CA LEU A 12 -14.97 12.73 16.06
C LEU A 12 -16.48 12.52 15.93
N GLU A 13 -17.13 11.85 16.88
CA GLU A 13 -18.59 11.69 16.94
C GLU A 13 -19.29 13.06 16.92
N LYS A 14 -18.85 13.99 17.80
CA LYS A 14 -19.40 15.35 17.84
C LYS A 14 -19.22 16.09 16.51
N LYS A 15 -18.06 15.94 15.86
CA LYS A 15 -17.77 16.59 14.56
C LYS A 15 -18.63 16.01 13.43
N VAL A 16 -18.82 14.70 13.41
CA VAL A 16 -19.66 14.00 12.41
C VAL A 16 -21.12 14.37 12.59
N GLN A 17 -21.64 14.36 13.82
CA GLN A 17 -23.02 14.75 14.11
C GLN A 17 -23.32 16.20 13.72
N ARG A 18 -22.36 17.12 13.93
CA ARG A 18 -22.58 18.54 13.66
C ARG A 18 -22.59 18.88 12.17
N ASN A 19 -21.62 18.40 11.40
CA ASN A 19 -21.34 18.89 10.04
C ASN A 19 -21.03 17.77 9.02
N ASN A 20 -21.11 16.50 9.41
CA ASN A 20 -20.81 15.33 8.55
C ASN A 20 -19.48 15.45 7.77
N TYR A 21 -18.42 15.94 8.43
CA TYR A 21 -17.11 16.06 7.77
C TYR A 21 -16.57 14.69 7.34
N TYR A 22 -16.43 14.47 6.02
CA TYR A 22 -16.04 13.16 5.45
C TYR A 22 -14.76 12.59 6.07
N ARG A 23 -13.75 13.43 6.31
CA ARG A 23 -12.51 13.00 6.97
C ARG A 23 -12.71 12.58 8.42
N CYS A 24 -13.48 13.34 9.19
CA CYS A 24 -13.78 12.96 10.58
C CYS A 24 -14.58 11.65 10.62
N LYS A 25 -15.51 11.49 9.69
CA LYS A 25 -16.32 10.27 9.54
C LYS A 25 -15.45 9.06 9.23
N ARG A 26 -14.48 9.18 8.31
CA ARG A 26 -13.58 8.07 7.97
C ARG A 26 -12.60 7.72 9.09
N LEU A 27 -12.10 8.71 9.81
CA LEU A 27 -11.27 8.49 11.02
C LEU A 27 -12.09 7.81 12.12
N LEU A 28 -13.35 8.23 12.32
CA LEU A 28 -14.25 7.58 13.27
C LEU A 28 -14.54 6.13 12.88
N ALA A 29 -14.75 5.87 11.58
CA ALA A 29 -14.91 4.52 11.06
C ALA A 29 -13.69 3.64 11.40
N THR A 30 -12.46 4.13 11.21
CA THR A 30 -11.23 3.40 11.59
C THR A 30 -11.21 3.03 13.07
N LEU A 31 -11.62 3.94 13.97
CA LEU A 31 -11.70 3.61 15.40
C LEU A 31 -12.79 2.56 15.68
N TYR A 32 -13.96 2.70 15.06
CA TYR A 32 -15.02 1.70 15.19
C TYR A 32 -14.66 0.34 14.62
N LEU A 33 -13.88 0.24 13.54
CA LEU A 33 -13.45 -1.04 12.99
C LEU A 33 -12.67 -1.89 14.00
N ARG A 34 -11.93 -1.24 14.92
CA ARG A 34 -11.17 -1.93 15.98
C ARG A 34 -12.03 -2.43 17.14
N GLU A 35 -13.22 -1.86 17.33
CA GLU A 35 -14.12 -2.22 18.43
C GLU A 35 -15.32 -3.03 17.95
N ASN A 36 -16.06 -2.47 16.99
CA ASN A 36 -17.28 -3.02 16.43
C ASN A 36 -17.50 -2.50 15.00
N PRO A 37 -17.14 -3.29 13.98
CA PRO A 37 -17.31 -2.93 12.58
C PRO A 37 -18.76 -2.56 12.19
N LYS A 38 -19.78 -3.02 12.91
CA LYS A 38 -21.18 -2.60 12.65
C LYS A 38 -21.41 -1.12 12.97
N LYS A 39 -20.69 -0.53 13.92
CA LYS A 39 -20.72 0.93 14.14
C LYS A 39 -20.10 1.68 12.97
N ALA A 40 -19.03 1.15 12.38
CA ALA A 40 -18.42 1.72 11.17
C ALA A 40 -19.38 1.65 9.98
N GLU A 41 -20.04 0.51 9.77
CA GLU A 41 -21.10 0.35 8.75
C GLU A 41 -22.24 1.37 8.95
N ALA A 42 -22.71 1.56 10.19
CA ALA A 42 -23.80 2.48 10.51
C ALA A 42 -23.52 3.93 10.08
N LEU A 43 -22.25 4.36 10.06
CA LEU A 43 -21.88 5.69 9.57
C LEU A 43 -22.25 5.89 8.09
N TYR A 44 -22.22 4.82 7.29
CA TYR A 44 -22.35 4.88 5.84
C TYR A 44 -23.65 4.28 5.31
N GLN A 45 -24.59 3.86 6.16
CA GLN A 45 -25.90 3.32 5.72
C GLN A 45 -26.70 4.24 4.80
N ARG A 46 -26.45 5.55 4.89
CA ARG A 46 -26.99 6.57 3.98
C ARG A 46 -25.83 7.32 3.35
N PRO A 47 -25.18 6.74 2.33
CA PRO A 47 -24.00 7.34 1.73
C PRO A 47 -24.41 8.60 0.97
N SER A 48 -23.59 9.64 1.07
CA SER A 48 -23.83 10.95 0.47
C SER A 48 -23.15 11.13 -0.87
N ASN A 49 -22.23 10.24 -1.24
CA ASN A 49 -21.46 10.26 -2.49
C ASN A 49 -20.91 8.86 -2.79
N MET A 50 -20.38 8.67 -4.01
CA MET A 50 -19.85 7.38 -4.46
C MET A 50 -18.70 6.83 -3.60
N TRP A 51 -17.83 7.69 -3.04
CA TRP A 51 -16.76 7.23 -2.15
C TRP A 51 -17.32 6.63 -0.85
N GLU A 52 -18.37 7.21 -0.28
CA GLU A 52 -19.04 6.63 0.88
C GLU A 52 -19.74 5.30 0.55
N GLU A 53 -20.26 5.12 -0.67
CA GLU A 53 -20.81 3.82 -1.11
C GLU A 53 -19.72 2.76 -1.21
N ILE A 54 -18.52 3.13 -1.69
CA ILE A 54 -17.37 2.22 -1.73
C ILE A 54 -16.91 1.86 -0.34
N TYR A 55 -16.80 2.84 0.56
CA TYR A 55 -16.43 2.55 1.94
C TYR A 55 -17.44 1.64 2.61
N LEU A 56 -18.75 1.84 2.35
CA LEU A 56 -19.79 0.95 2.86
C LEU A 56 -19.58 -0.48 2.36
N GLY A 57 -19.36 -0.66 1.05
CA GLY A 57 -19.12 -1.97 0.47
C GLY A 57 -17.82 -2.62 0.98
N ASP A 58 -16.74 -1.85 1.08
CA ASP A 58 -15.45 -2.30 1.60
C ASP A 58 -15.56 -2.71 3.08
N ILE A 59 -16.29 -1.94 3.90
CA ILE A 59 -16.56 -2.30 5.31
C ILE A 59 -17.33 -3.63 5.38
N ARG A 60 -18.38 -3.78 4.56
CA ARG A 60 -19.19 -5.00 4.51
C ARG A 60 -18.37 -6.21 4.09
N TYR A 61 -17.58 -6.09 3.03
CA TYR A 61 -16.79 -7.19 2.51
C TYR A 61 -15.62 -7.57 3.43
N TYR A 62 -14.75 -6.61 3.77
CA TYR A 62 -13.47 -6.90 4.42
C TYR A 62 -13.56 -7.04 5.95
N PHE A 63 -14.62 -6.52 6.58
CA PHE A 63 -14.74 -6.49 8.05
C PHE A 63 -16.00 -7.18 8.58
N LEU A 64 -17.03 -7.38 7.75
CA LEU A 64 -18.29 -8.01 8.16
C LEU A 64 -18.59 -9.32 7.44
N ASN A 65 -17.79 -9.70 6.44
CA ASN A 65 -18.02 -10.86 5.56
C ASN A 65 -19.42 -10.84 4.89
N ASP A 66 -19.99 -9.66 4.66
CA ASP A 66 -21.27 -9.46 3.99
C ASP A 66 -21.03 -9.19 2.50
N VAL A 67 -20.86 -10.27 1.73
CA VAL A 67 -20.57 -10.19 0.30
C VAL A 67 -21.76 -9.62 -0.49
N GLY A 68 -22.98 -10.01 -0.14
CA GLY A 68 -24.20 -9.54 -0.82
C GLY A 68 -24.40 -8.03 -0.62
N GLY A 69 -24.37 -7.58 0.63
CA GLY A 69 -24.50 -6.15 0.93
C GLY A 69 -23.33 -5.32 0.41
N ALA A 70 -22.13 -5.90 0.24
CA ALA A 70 -21.02 -5.24 -0.41
C ALA A 70 -21.25 -5.06 -1.92
N LEU A 71 -21.70 -6.12 -2.61
CA LEU A 71 -22.08 -6.07 -4.02
C LEU A 71 -23.16 -5.02 -4.28
N ASP A 72 -24.22 -4.99 -3.46
CA ASP A 72 -25.30 -4.00 -3.60
C ASP A 72 -24.76 -2.56 -3.52
N ALA A 73 -23.87 -2.30 -2.56
CA ALA A 73 -23.28 -0.97 -2.38
C ALA A 73 -22.37 -0.58 -3.55
N TRP A 74 -21.51 -1.49 -4.01
CA TRP A 74 -20.63 -1.22 -5.14
C TRP A 74 -21.39 -1.11 -6.47
N GLN A 75 -22.42 -1.91 -6.71
CA GLN A 75 -23.25 -1.80 -7.91
C GLN A 75 -24.01 -0.48 -7.96
N SER A 76 -24.62 -0.07 -6.84
CA SER A 76 -25.25 1.26 -6.71
C SER A 76 -24.29 2.40 -7.08
N ALA A 77 -23.03 2.31 -6.64
CA ALA A 77 -22.02 3.32 -6.94
C ALA A 77 -21.59 3.26 -8.41
N PHE A 78 -21.47 2.06 -8.98
CA PHE A 78 -21.07 1.82 -10.36
C PHE A 78 -22.05 2.43 -11.37
N GLU A 79 -23.35 2.39 -11.09
CA GLU A 79 -24.39 3.01 -11.92
C GLU A 79 -24.26 4.55 -12.00
N LYS A 80 -23.60 5.17 -11.02
CA LYS A 80 -23.44 6.63 -10.91
C LYS A 80 -22.11 7.14 -11.48
N VAL A 81 -21.25 6.24 -11.96
CA VAL A 81 -19.92 6.61 -12.48
C VAL A 81 -20.06 7.53 -13.69
N ASP A 82 -19.41 8.68 -13.62
CA ASP A 82 -19.15 9.49 -14.80
C ASP A 82 -17.95 8.90 -15.57
N TRP A 83 -18.24 8.23 -16.68
CA TRP A 83 -17.23 7.56 -17.48
C TRP A 83 -16.30 8.52 -18.24
N ASN A 84 -16.69 9.79 -18.40
CA ASN A 84 -15.84 10.80 -19.05
C ASN A 84 -14.62 11.16 -18.18
N THR A 85 -14.77 11.07 -16.86
CA THR A 85 -13.74 11.40 -15.87
C THR A 85 -13.19 10.16 -15.16
N ALA A 86 -13.48 8.94 -15.64
CA ALA A 86 -13.10 7.67 -15.01
C ALA A 86 -11.59 7.43 -14.83
N ARG A 87 -10.76 8.29 -15.42
CA ARG A 87 -9.29 8.29 -15.31
C ARG A 87 -8.77 9.28 -14.26
N GLU A 88 -9.64 10.10 -13.67
CA GLU A 88 -9.29 11.02 -12.58
C GLU A 88 -9.16 10.26 -11.25
N TRP A 89 -8.30 10.73 -10.35
CA TRP A 89 -8.09 10.07 -9.05
C TRP A 89 -9.31 10.17 -8.11
N ASP A 90 -10.10 11.26 -8.15
CA ASP A 90 -11.32 11.36 -7.34
C ASP A 90 -12.55 10.72 -7.97
N ASN A 91 -12.39 10.07 -9.13
CA ASN A 91 -13.41 9.22 -9.72
C ASN A 91 -13.14 7.74 -9.37
N PRO A 92 -14.07 7.06 -8.69
CA PRO A 92 -13.82 5.72 -8.19
C PRO A 92 -14.05 4.58 -9.20
N ALA A 93 -14.28 4.86 -10.49
CA ALA A 93 -14.63 3.86 -11.50
C ALA A 93 -13.77 2.59 -11.46
N ARG A 94 -12.44 2.76 -11.35
CA ARG A 94 -11.47 1.67 -11.29
C ARG A 94 -11.59 0.85 -10.01
N ASN A 95 -11.79 1.54 -8.87
CA ASN A 95 -11.97 0.88 -7.59
C ASN A 95 -13.22 -0.01 -7.65
N LEU A 96 -14.31 0.50 -8.21
CA LEU A 96 -15.56 -0.24 -8.38
C LEU A 96 -15.41 -1.43 -9.32
N LEU A 97 -14.78 -1.24 -10.49
CA LEU A 97 -14.51 -2.33 -11.43
C LEU A 97 -13.70 -3.45 -10.78
N LYS A 98 -12.64 -3.10 -10.04
CA LYS A 98 -11.85 -4.06 -9.28
C LYS A 98 -12.69 -4.83 -8.26
N ARG A 99 -13.54 -4.14 -7.50
CA ARG A 99 -14.40 -4.74 -6.45
C ARG A 99 -15.40 -5.71 -7.05
N LEU A 100 -16.11 -5.25 -8.08
CA LEU A 100 -17.11 -6.04 -8.80
C LEU A 100 -16.45 -7.26 -9.45
N TYR A 101 -15.35 -7.07 -10.18
CA TYR A 101 -14.62 -8.17 -10.81
C TYR A 101 -14.10 -9.19 -9.79
N MET A 102 -13.52 -8.74 -8.67
CA MET A 102 -12.96 -9.63 -7.65
C MET A 102 -14.00 -10.61 -7.11
N VAL A 103 -15.27 -10.19 -7.02
CA VAL A 103 -16.36 -11.01 -6.49
C VAL A 103 -17.11 -11.78 -7.59
N THR A 104 -17.47 -11.13 -8.69
CA THR A 104 -18.30 -11.75 -9.73
C THR A 104 -17.51 -12.57 -10.74
N LYS A 105 -16.22 -12.25 -10.92
CA LYS A 105 -15.36 -12.77 -12.01
C LYS A 105 -15.97 -12.56 -13.40
N ASP A 106 -16.80 -11.53 -13.55
CA ASP A 106 -17.40 -11.16 -14.83
C ASP A 106 -16.34 -10.55 -15.76
N ALA A 107 -16.19 -11.13 -16.95
CA ALA A 107 -15.23 -10.70 -17.95
C ALA A 107 -15.52 -9.29 -18.47
N GLU A 108 -16.77 -8.81 -18.46
CA GLU A 108 -17.12 -7.46 -18.88
C GLU A 108 -16.51 -6.40 -17.96
N PHE A 109 -16.52 -6.63 -16.64
CA PHE A 109 -15.85 -5.74 -15.70
C PHE A 109 -14.33 -5.76 -15.87
N LEU A 110 -13.73 -6.94 -16.12
CA LEU A 110 -12.29 -7.04 -16.36
C LEU A 110 -11.86 -6.29 -17.62
N GLU A 111 -12.62 -6.45 -18.71
CA GLU A 111 -12.35 -5.75 -19.97
C GLU A 111 -12.50 -4.24 -19.82
N LYS A 112 -13.61 -3.79 -19.23
CA LYS A 112 -13.84 -2.36 -18.98
C LYS A 112 -12.78 -1.77 -18.06
N TRP A 113 -12.28 -2.53 -17.10
CA TRP A 113 -11.16 -2.12 -16.25
C TRP A 113 -9.87 -1.99 -17.05
N ALA A 114 -9.54 -2.96 -17.90
CA ALA A 114 -8.37 -2.91 -18.75
C ALA A 114 -8.40 -1.75 -19.77
N GLU A 115 -9.58 -1.35 -20.27
CA GLU A 115 -9.76 -0.17 -21.12
C GLU A 115 -9.44 1.15 -20.39
N LEU A 116 -9.74 1.21 -19.09
CA LEU A 116 -9.34 2.35 -18.28
C LEU A 116 -7.83 2.36 -18.09
N ASP A 117 -7.27 1.25 -17.58
CA ASP A 117 -5.85 1.03 -17.31
C ASP A 117 -5.60 -0.35 -16.65
N VAL A 118 -4.49 -0.97 -17.02
CA VAL A 118 -4.01 -2.25 -16.49
C VAL A 118 -2.99 -2.11 -15.35
N ASP A 119 -2.50 -0.90 -15.07
CA ASP A 119 -1.44 -0.68 -14.07
C ASP A 119 -1.84 -1.02 -12.62
N ASN A 120 -3.15 -0.96 -12.31
CA ASN A 120 -3.69 -1.36 -10.99
C ASN A 120 -4.05 -2.86 -10.95
N PHE A 121 -3.78 -3.62 -12.01
CA PHE A 121 -3.98 -5.07 -11.93
C PHE A 121 -2.92 -5.66 -11.02
N ARG A 122 -3.32 -6.63 -10.20
CA ARG A 122 -2.37 -7.49 -9.48
C ARG A 122 -2.17 -8.78 -10.25
N GLN A 123 -1.28 -9.64 -9.77
CA GLN A 123 -0.78 -10.79 -10.51
C GLN A 123 -1.91 -11.69 -11.06
N SER A 124 -2.93 -11.98 -10.25
CA SER A 124 -4.07 -12.80 -10.69
C SER A 124 -4.96 -12.11 -11.73
N GLN A 125 -5.18 -10.79 -11.62
CA GLN A 125 -5.98 -10.06 -12.62
C GLN A 125 -5.24 -9.89 -13.94
N MET A 126 -3.92 -9.69 -13.88
CA MET A 126 -3.06 -9.73 -15.07
C MET A 126 -3.16 -11.08 -15.77
N ALA A 127 -3.03 -12.18 -15.01
CA ALA A 127 -3.20 -13.54 -15.53
C ALA A 127 -4.57 -13.77 -16.17
N ASP A 128 -5.65 -13.38 -15.50
CA ASP A 128 -7.01 -13.52 -16.01
C ASP A 128 -7.21 -12.72 -17.32
N TYR A 129 -6.65 -11.52 -17.39
CA TYR A 129 -6.77 -10.67 -18.57
C TYR A 129 -5.93 -11.17 -19.76
N ILE A 130 -4.72 -11.67 -19.52
CA ILE A 130 -3.91 -12.34 -20.55
C ILE A 130 -4.67 -13.53 -21.13
N LYS A 131 -5.31 -14.34 -20.29
CA LYS A 131 -6.18 -15.45 -20.71
C LYS A 131 -7.38 -14.98 -21.54
N LEU A 132 -8.02 -13.87 -21.14
CA LEU A 132 -9.12 -13.26 -21.86
C LEU A 132 -8.70 -12.80 -23.27
N LEU A 133 -7.58 -12.09 -23.39
CA LEU A 133 -7.02 -11.64 -24.67
C LEU A 133 -6.70 -12.82 -25.58
N TYR A 134 -6.07 -13.85 -25.04
CA TYR A 134 -5.75 -15.05 -25.80
C TYR A 134 -7.02 -15.74 -26.34
N LYS A 135 -8.06 -15.86 -25.52
CA LYS A 135 -9.36 -16.43 -25.91
C LYS A 135 -10.04 -15.63 -27.03
N LYS A 136 -9.82 -14.31 -27.08
CA LYS A 136 -10.30 -13.42 -28.15
C LYS A 136 -9.45 -13.48 -29.43
N GLY A 137 -8.34 -14.20 -29.41
CA GLY A 137 -7.40 -14.28 -30.54
C GLY A 137 -6.37 -13.15 -30.58
N GLU A 138 -6.34 -12.28 -29.56
CA GLU A 138 -5.41 -11.14 -29.44
C GLU A 138 -4.05 -11.57 -28.86
N LYS A 139 -3.38 -12.53 -29.50
CA LYS A 139 -2.15 -13.14 -28.97
C LYS A 139 -0.99 -12.16 -28.80
N GLU A 140 -0.83 -11.24 -29.73
CA GLU A 140 0.23 -10.21 -29.68
C GLU A 140 0.03 -9.30 -28.46
N ARG A 141 -1.19 -8.81 -28.25
CA ARG A 141 -1.54 -7.99 -27.08
C ARG A 141 -1.41 -8.76 -25.77
N ALA A 142 -1.71 -10.06 -25.77
CA ALA A 142 -1.48 -10.92 -24.60
C ALA A 142 0.02 -11.03 -24.26
N GLN A 143 0.89 -11.16 -25.27
CA GLN A 143 2.34 -11.16 -25.10
C GLN A 143 2.87 -9.80 -24.60
N GLU A 144 2.41 -8.69 -25.18
CA GLU A 144 2.76 -7.34 -24.73
C GLU A 144 2.35 -7.11 -23.27
N THR A 145 1.13 -7.53 -22.91
CA THR A 145 0.62 -7.46 -21.54
C THR A 145 1.53 -8.27 -20.60
N LEU A 146 1.85 -9.51 -20.95
CA LEU A 146 2.77 -10.36 -20.17
C LEU A 146 4.13 -9.70 -19.98
N ASN A 147 4.69 -9.06 -21.01
CA ASN A 147 5.97 -8.35 -20.94
C ASN A 147 5.94 -7.21 -19.91
N VAL A 148 4.89 -6.40 -19.91
CA VAL A 148 4.69 -5.34 -18.91
C VAL A 148 4.53 -5.94 -17.51
N CYS A 149 3.71 -6.98 -17.36
CA CYS A 149 3.44 -7.61 -16.07
C CYS A 149 4.72 -8.20 -15.46
N MET A 150 5.55 -8.89 -16.25
CA MET A 150 6.80 -9.49 -15.79
C MET A 150 7.90 -8.46 -15.49
N TYR A 151 7.83 -7.25 -16.05
CA TYR A 151 8.70 -6.15 -15.63
C TYR A 151 8.39 -5.71 -14.19
N LEU A 152 7.10 -5.65 -13.84
CA LEU A 152 6.60 -5.25 -12.53
C LEU A 152 6.74 -6.36 -11.49
N TYR A 153 6.35 -7.56 -11.88
CA TYR A 153 6.32 -8.78 -11.07
C TYR A 153 7.34 -9.77 -11.60
N ARG A 154 8.62 -9.45 -11.40
CA ARG A 154 9.75 -10.26 -11.91
C ARG A 154 9.74 -11.67 -11.33
N GLU A 155 9.85 -12.66 -12.20
CA GLU A 155 9.88 -14.09 -11.85
C GLU A 155 8.62 -14.51 -11.06
N ASP A 156 7.47 -13.88 -11.33
CA ASP A 156 6.22 -14.19 -10.63
C ASP A 156 5.66 -15.57 -11.05
N PRO A 157 5.39 -16.48 -10.09
CA PRO A 157 4.93 -17.83 -10.40
C PRO A 157 3.57 -17.90 -11.12
N ILE A 158 2.66 -16.96 -10.85
CA ILE A 158 1.32 -16.95 -11.47
C ILE A 158 1.48 -16.59 -12.95
N LEU A 159 2.23 -15.52 -13.23
CA LEU A 159 2.48 -15.07 -14.60
C LEU A 159 3.28 -16.09 -15.42
N THR A 160 4.30 -16.73 -14.82
CA THR A 160 5.08 -17.77 -15.50
C THR A 160 4.20 -18.94 -15.90
N ARG A 161 3.32 -19.40 -15.00
CA ARG A 161 2.38 -20.48 -15.30
C ARG A 161 1.45 -20.11 -16.45
N VAL A 162 0.90 -18.89 -16.46
CA VAL A 162 0.02 -18.45 -17.56
C VAL A 162 0.76 -18.39 -18.88
N ALA A 163 2.02 -17.93 -18.89
CA ALA A 163 2.83 -17.90 -20.09
C ALA A 163 3.07 -19.32 -20.65
N GLU A 164 3.40 -20.28 -19.79
CA GLU A 164 3.57 -21.69 -20.16
C GLU A 164 2.26 -22.32 -20.68
N GLU A 165 1.15 -22.12 -19.96
CA GLU A 165 -0.19 -22.62 -20.34
C GLU A 165 -0.63 -22.15 -21.74
N LEU A 166 -0.31 -20.91 -22.10
CA LEU A 166 -0.71 -20.28 -23.36
C LEU A 166 0.35 -20.37 -24.46
N ASN A 167 1.51 -20.98 -24.15
CA ASN A 167 2.69 -21.03 -25.01
C ASN A 167 3.13 -19.63 -25.49
N LEU A 168 3.16 -18.67 -24.56
CA LEU A 168 3.70 -17.33 -24.72
C LEU A 168 5.19 -17.33 -24.37
N GLU A 169 5.94 -16.39 -24.93
CA GLU A 169 7.36 -16.22 -24.62
C GLU A 169 7.50 -15.62 -23.21
N VAL A 170 8.25 -16.30 -22.33
CA VAL A 170 8.52 -15.78 -20.98
C VAL A 170 9.64 -14.73 -21.08
N PRO A 171 9.35 -13.43 -20.87
CA PRO A 171 10.36 -12.39 -20.96
C PRO A 171 11.39 -12.54 -19.83
N TYR A 172 12.66 -12.28 -20.15
CA TYR A 172 13.74 -12.45 -19.19
C TYR A 172 14.01 -11.17 -18.38
N TYR A 173 13.38 -11.06 -17.21
CA TYR A 173 13.70 -10.04 -16.21
C TYR A 173 14.28 -10.68 -14.94
N LYS A 174 15.60 -10.61 -14.75
CA LYS A 174 16.24 -11.19 -13.55
C LYS A 174 15.79 -10.47 -12.28
N LYS A 175 15.45 -11.25 -11.26
CA LYS A 175 15.39 -10.77 -9.87
C LYS A 175 16.79 -10.31 -9.44
N LYS A 176 16.85 -9.23 -8.66
CA LYS A 176 18.11 -8.79 -8.06
C LYS A 176 18.59 -9.87 -7.08
N LYS A 177 19.89 -10.00 -6.89
CA LYS A 177 20.44 -10.77 -5.77
C LYS A 177 20.49 -9.88 -4.52
N PRO A 178 20.37 -10.45 -3.32
CA PRO A 178 20.57 -9.68 -2.11
C PRO A 178 22.01 -9.17 -2.06
N GLN A 179 22.24 -8.00 -1.48
CA GLN A 179 23.58 -7.46 -1.28
C GLN A 179 24.33 -8.21 -0.17
N VAL A 180 23.59 -8.87 0.72
CA VAL A 180 24.10 -9.66 1.83
C VAL A 180 23.61 -11.10 1.68
N GLU A 181 24.56 -12.02 1.47
CA GLU A 181 24.25 -13.44 1.24
C GLU A 181 24.31 -14.28 2.52
N ASN A 182 24.85 -13.75 3.64
CA ASN A 182 24.93 -14.43 4.93
C ASN A 182 23.67 -14.25 5.80
N ALA A 183 22.50 -14.11 5.16
CA ALA A 183 21.21 -14.01 5.84
C ALA A 183 20.30 -15.20 5.47
N VAL A 184 19.72 -15.85 6.48
CA VAL A 184 18.55 -16.71 6.30
C VAL A 184 17.31 -15.83 6.40
N ARG A 185 16.37 -16.03 5.47
CA ARG A 185 15.23 -15.12 5.27
C ARG A 185 13.96 -15.93 5.14
N LYS A 186 12.94 -15.61 5.95
CA LYS A 186 11.64 -16.27 5.88
C LYS A 186 10.54 -15.22 5.76
N PRO A 187 9.98 -14.99 4.56
CA PRO A 187 8.76 -14.19 4.42
C PRO A 187 7.58 -14.93 5.05
N LEU A 188 6.78 -14.23 5.84
CA LEU A 188 5.61 -14.77 6.51
C LEU A 188 4.34 -14.28 5.85
N ASN A 189 3.54 -15.20 5.30
CA ASN A 189 2.22 -14.84 4.78
C ASN A 189 1.29 -14.58 5.97
N ALA A 190 0.91 -13.31 6.14
CA ALA A 190 0.06 -12.85 7.23
C ALA A 190 -1.38 -12.57 6.77
N GLY A 191 -1.70 -12.89 5.51
CA GLY A 191 -2.91 -12.44 4.85
C GLY A 191 -2.99 -10.91 4.76
N LEU A 192 -4.21 -10.40 4.55
CA LEU A 192 -4.48 -8.97 4.52
C LEU A 192 -4.51 -8.43 5.96
N LEU A 193 -3.42 -7.75 6.37
CA LEU A 193 -3.40 -6.95 7.60
C LEU A 193 -4.19 -5.67 7.39
N LYS A 194 -5.08 -5.36 8.34
CA LYS A 194 -6.09 -4.31 8.22
C LYS A 194 -6.03 -3.33 9.39
N GLU A 195 -6.89 -2.31 9.38
CA GLU A 195 -7.00 -1.29 10.45
C GLU A 195 -7.46 -1.85 11.81
N ASP A 196 -8.12 -3.02 11.80
CA ASP A 196 -8.57 -3.76 12.98
C ASP A 196 -7.49 -4.71 13.54
N THR A 197 -6.34 -4.82 12.87
CA THR A 197 -5.23 -5.64 13.32
C THR A 197 -4.35 -4.84 14.28
N ASP A 198 -4.16 -5.34 15.50
CA ASP A 198 -3.23 -4.72 16.45
C ASP A 198 -1.78 -5.12 16.12
N PRO A 199 -0.91 -4.17 15.73
CA PRO A 199 0.44 -4.48 15.29
C PRO A 199 1.32 -4.99 16.44
N GLU A 200 1.11 -4.53 17.68
CA GLU A 200 1.93 -4.98 18.81
C GLU A 200 1.65 -6.47 19.14
N THR A 201 0.38 -6.86 19.20
CA THR A 201 -0.05 -8.24 19.43
C THR A 201 0.47 -9.16 18.33
N LEU A 202 0.38 -8.75 17.06
CA LEU A 202 0.91 -9.52 15.93
C LEU A 202 2.42 -9.76 16.07
N ILE A 203 3.20 -8.72 16.33
CA ILE A 203 4.66 -8.84 16.42
C ILE A 203 5.08 -9.69 17.63
N LYS A 204 4.38 -9.58 18.77
CA LYS A 204 4.63 -10.44 19.93
C LYS A 204 4.39 -11.91 19.64
N ALA A 205 3.26 -12.24 19.00
CA ALA A 205 2.95 -13.61 18.63
C ALA A 205 3.99 -14.19 17.66
N ILE A 206 4.50 -13.38 16.71
CA ILE A 206 5.57 -13.79 15.81
C ILE A 206 6.87 -14.03 16.59
N HIS A 207 7.21 -13.16 17.54
CA HIS A 207 8.41 -13.31 18.37
C HIS A 207 8.35 -14.56 19.26
N GLU A 208 7.19 -14.89 19.84
CA GLU A 208 7.01 -16.12 20.63
C GLU A 208 7.31 -17.39 19.81
N LEU A 209 6.97 -17.38 18.51
CA LEU A 209 7.25 -18.49 17.60
C LEU A 209 8.69 -18.48 17.04
N HIS A 210 9.34 -17.32 17.04
CA HIS A 210 10.64 -17.08 16.43
C HIS A 210 11.49 -16.13 17.29
N PRO A 211 11.90 -16.55 18.51
CA PRO A 211 12.53 -15.67 19.50
C PRO A 211 13.87 -15.10 19.03
N ASP A 212 14.61 -15.87 18.24
CA ASP A 212 15.96 -15.49 17.79
C ASP A 212 15.96 -14.71 16.47
N ALA A 213 14.80 -14.46 15.88
CA ALA A 213 14.68 -13.77 14.61
C ALA A 213 14.68 -12.24 14.78
N ILE A 214 15.33 -11.55 13.86
CA ILE A 214 15.04 -10.13 13.62
C ILE A 214 13.75 -10.05 12.82
N ILE A 215 12.71 -9.48 13.43
CA ILE A 215 11.40 -9.31 12.80
C ILE A 215 11.39 -7.98 12.05
N THR A 216 11.15 -8.04 10.74
CA THR A 216 10.97 -6.84 9.92
C THR A 216 9.52 -6.67 9.48
N LEU A 217 9.00 -5.45 9.49
CA LEU A 217 7.64 -5.14 9.06
C LEU A 217 7.64 -4.02 8.01
N ALA A 218 6.91 -4.22 6.91
CA ALA A 218 6.70 -3.21 5.89
C ALA A 218 6.04 -1.93 6.45
N SER A 219 6.66 -0.78 6.19
CA SER A 219 6.24 0.53 6.69
C SER A 219 4.80 0.87 6.31
N SER A 220 4.44 0.72 5.03
CA SER A 220 3.07 0.99 4.55
C SER A 220 2.01 0.14 5.24
N VAL A 221 2.35 -1.10 5.62
CA VAL A 221 1.42 -2.01 6.31
C VAL A 221 1.28 -1.64 7.78
N LEU A 222 2.35 -1.15 8.42
CA LEU A 222 2.22 -0.54 9.74
C LEU A 222 1.31 0.69 9.70
N THR A 223 1.42 1.56 8.68
CA THR A 223 0.50 2.71 8.50
C THR A 223 -0.96 2.26 8.34
N ILE A 224 -1.22 1.18 7.61
CA ILE A 224 -2.57 0.60 7.46
C ILE A 224 -3.11 0.17 8.82
N MET A 225 -2.35 -0.62 9.59
CA MET A 225 -2.77 -1.05 10.94
C MET A 225 -2.95 0.15 11.90
N GLN A 226 -2.12 1.19 11.77
CA GLN A 226 -2.27 2.44 12.51
C GLN A 226 -3.50 3.26 12.08
N GLY A 227 -4.04 3.03 10.88
CA GLY A 227 -5.25 3.68 10.38
C GLY A 227 -5.06 5.17 10.03
N THR A 228 -3.83 5.58 9.71
CA THR A 228 -3.46 6.98 9.46
C THR A 228 -3.46 7.32 7.97
N LEU A 229 -4.37 6.70 7.24
CA LEU A 229 -4.47 6.74 5.78
C LEU A 229 -5.19 8.00 5.29
N LEU A 230 -4.85 8.45 4.09
CA LEU A 230 -5.51 9.57 3.42
C LEU A 230 -6.47 9.04 2.35
N TRP A 231 -7.71 8.81 2.73
CA TRP A 231 -8.72 8.19 1.88
C TRP A 231 -9.21 9.12 0.77
N ALA A 232 -9.23 8.63 -0.47
CA ALA A 232 -9.78 9.34 -1.63
C ALA A 232 -11.26 9.62 -1.39
N GLY A 233 -11.71 10.88 -1.56
CA GLY A 233 -13.05 11.33 -1.19
C GLY A 233 -13.13 12.07 0.17
N THR A 234 -12.07 12.02 0.99
CA THR A 234 -12.01 12.76 2.27
C THR A 234 -11.21 14.06 2.21
N PHE A 235 -10.49 14.30 1.12
CA PHE A 235 -9.70 15.50 0.87
C PHE A 235 -9.65 15.80 -0.63
N LYS A 236 -9.27 17.02 -1.00
CA LYS A 236 -9.05 17.43 -2.39
C LYS A 236 -7.80 18.30 -2.49
N PRO A 237 -7.05 18.23 -3.61
CA PRO A 237 -5.92 19.13 -3.85
C PRO A 237 -6.36 20.60 -3.81
N CYS A 238 -5.70 21.41 -2.98
CA CYS A 238 -5.87 22.85 -2.99
C CYS A 238 -5.18 23.48 -4.21
N TRP A 239 -5.38 24.79 -4.42
CA TRP A 239 -4.74 25.51 -5.52
C TRP A 239 -3.20 25.36 -5.51
N LEU A 240 -2.58 25.44 -4.33
CA LEU A 240 -1.13 25.28 -4.21
C LEU A 240 -0.67 23.87 -4.62
N ALA A 241 -1.43 22.85 -4.24
CA ALA A 241 -1.12 21.47 -4.60
C ALA A 241 -1.22 21.26 -6.12
N ARG A 242 -2.24 21.84 -6.76
CA ARG A 242 -2.44 21.77 -8.22
C ARG A 242 -1.38 22.53 -9.01
N THR A 243 -0.88 23.65 -8.49
CA THR A 243 0.15 24.43 -9.18
C THR A 243 1.53 23.81 -9.03
N LEU A 244 1.89 23.35 -7.84
CA LEU A 244 3.21 22.81 -7.56
C LEU A 244 3.36 21.31 -7.91
N GLY A 245 2.26 20.55 -7.90
CA GLY A 245 2.24 19.12 -8.18
C GLY A 245 2.95 18.75 -9.49
N PRO A 246 2.63 19.39 -10.64
CA PRO A 246 3.28 19.12 -11.91
C PRO A 246 4.81 19.33 -11.93
N PHE A 247 5.36 20.09 -10.98
CA PHE A 247 6.80 20.37 -10.90
C PHE A 247 7.57 19.41 -9.99
N THR A 248 6.86 18.52 -9.30
CA THR A 248 7.48 17.44 -8.53
C THR A 248 8.07 16.39 -9.48
N GLU A 249 9.21 15.80 -9.13
CA GLU A 249 10.00 14.97 -10.06
C GLU A 249 9.19 13.81 -10.64
N HIS A 250 9.14 13.75 -11.97
CA HIS A 250 8.50 12.66 -12.69
C HIS A 250 9.28 11.36 -12.53
N ALA A 251 8.56 10.25 -12.37
CA ALA A 251 9.15 8.92 -12.46
C ALA A 251 9.91 8.79 -13.79
N LYS A 252 11.19 8.42 -13.72
CA LYS A 252 12.01 8.09 -14.88
C LYS A 252 12.06 6.57 -15.01
N GLY A 253 11.58 6.04 -16.12
CA GLY A 253 11.58 4.61 -16.41
C GLY A 253 10.96 4.33 -17.79
N PRO A 254 11.15 3.11 -18.34
CA PRO A 254 10.58 2.72 -19.63
C PRO A 254 9.05 2.56 -19.56
N LEU A 255 8.51 2.32 -18.37
CA LEU A 255 7.07 2.27 -18.09
C LEU A 255 6.67 3.52 -17.31
N ILE A 256 5.85 4.36 -17.94
CA ILE A 256 5.16 5.46 -17.28
C ILE A 256 3.83 4.90 -16.81
N HIS A 257 3.78 4.48 -15.56
CA HIS A 257 2.53 4.09 -14.94
C HIS A 257 1.57 5.28 -14.91
N PHE A 258 0.35 5.05 -15.39
CA PHE A 258 -0.71 6.03 -15.54
C PHE A 258 -1.05 6.72 -14.19
N TYR A 259 -0.88 6.00 -13.07
CA TYR A 259 -1.10 6.50 -11.70
C TYR A 259 0.17 6.83 -10.91
N THR A 260 1.36 6.63 -11.49
CA THR A 260 2.57 6.91 -10.72
C THR A 260 2.94 8.39 -10.80
N TYR A 261 2.75 9.08 -11.93
CA TYR A 261 3.00 10.53 -12.09
C TYR A 261 2.58 10.92 -13.53
N PRO A 262 1.57 11.79 -13.79
CA PRO A 262 1.30 13.08 -13.13
C PRO A 262 -0.08 13.21 -12.45
N ILE A 263 -1.00 12.26 -12.62
CA ILE A 263 -2.40 12.37 -12.16
C ILE A 263 -2.51 12.45 -10.62
N VAL A 264 -1.58 11.83 -9.90
CA VAL A 264 -1.58 11.77 -8.42
C VAL A 264 -0.60 12.78 -7.82
N ALA A 265 0.11 13.57 -8.64
CA ALA A 265 1.17 14.44 -8.16
C ALA A 265 0.63 15.56 -7.26
N ASP A 266 -0.49 16.18 -7.64
CA ASP A 266 -1.18 17.18 -6.82
C ASP A 266 -1.82 16.55 -5.57
N TRP A 267 -2.34 15.32 -5.65
CA TRP A 267 -2.83 14.55 -4.50
C TRP A 267 -1.73 14.25 -3.49
N LYS A 268 -0.56 13.78 -3.93
CA LYS A 268 0.62 13.56 -3.08
C LYS A 268 1.12 14.87 -2.49
N LEU A 269 1.13 15.95 -3.27
CA LEU A 269 1.52 17.25 -2.73
C LEU A 269 0.53 17.78 -1.69
N GLN A 270 -0.77 17.57 -1.89
CA GLN A 270 -1.78 17.87 -0.88
C GLN A 270 -1.55 17.06 0.40
N ALA A 271 -1.19 15.77 0.28
CA ALA A 271 -0.80 14.97 1.43
C ALA A 271 0.42 15.57 2.16
N TYR A 272 1.46 16.02 1.43
CA TYR A 272 2.61 16.69 2.05
C TYR A 272 2.23 17.97 2.79
N LEU A 273 1.33 18.78 2.22
CA LEU A 273 0.83 20.00 2.86
C LEU A 273 0.10 19.69 4.17
N GLU A 274 -0.66 18.60 4.23
CA GLU A 274 -1.40 18.20 5.43
C GLU A 274 -0.53 17.54 6.49
N LEU A 275 0.49 16.78 6.07
CA LEU A 275 1.37 16.04 6.97
C LEU A 275 2.49 16.92 7.53
N SER A 276 3.04 17.81 6.72
CA SER A 276 4.21 18.62 7.07
C SER A 276 3.90 20.10 7.23
N GLY A 277 2.74 20.56 6.75
CA GLY A 277 2.36 21.97 6.74
C GLY A 277 2.86 22.72 5.50
N THR A 278 2.28 23.90 5.27
CA THR A 278 2.54 24.72 4.09
C THR A 278 3.98 25.24 4.05
N ILE A 279 4.51 25.72 5.17
CA ILE A 279 5.85 26.33 5.23
C ILE A 279 6.95 25.31 4.88
N PRO A 280 7.00 24.10 5.48
CA PRO A 280 8.00 23.10 5.12
C PRO A 280 7.91 22.65 3.66
N VAL A 281 6.71 22.54 3.10
CA VAL A 281 6.55 22.18 1.68
C VAL A 281 7.11 23.28 0.78
N LEU A 282 6.73 24.54 0.98
CA LEU A 282 7.24 25.66 0.17
C LEU A 282 8.76 25.82 0.29
N PHE A 283 9.28 25.74 1.51
CA PHE A 283 10.72 25.80 1.76
C PHE A 283 11.45 24.61 1.12
N GLY A 284 10.90 23.40 1.26
CA GLY A 284 11.41 22.20 0.61
C GLY A 284 11.46 22.34 -0.91
N THR A 285 10.41 22.89 -1.53
CA THR A 285 10.35 23.13 -2.97
C THR A 285 11.44 24.11 -3.41
N LEU A 286 11.63 25.21 -2.66
CA LEU A 286 12.69 26.18 -2.91
C LEU A 286 14.09 25.53 -2.81
N ILE A 287 14.33 24.79 -1.73
CA ILE A 287 15.62 24.12 -1.50
C ILE A 287 15.88 23.04 -2.55
N ALA A 288 14.86 22.34 -3.03
CA ALA A 288 15.00 21.39 -4.13
C ALA A 288 15.34 22.06 -5.47
N ALA A 289 14.76 23.23 -5.75
CA ALA A 289 15.12 24.03 -6.91
C ALA A 289 16.60 24.47 -6.84
N ILE A 290 17.07 24.87 -5.65
CA ILE A 290 18.48 25.19 -5.41
C ILE A 290 19.36 23.93 -5.57
N GLY A 291 18.95 22.80 -4.98
CA GLY A 291 19.68 21.53 -5.07
C GLY A 291 19.91 21.09 -6.52
N LYS A 292 18.92 21.28 -7.39
CA LYS A 292 19.05 21.01 -8.83
C LYS A 292 20.15 21.83 -9.50
N LEU A 293 20.39 23.08 -9.07
CA LEU A 293 21.50 23.90 -9.57
C LEU A 293 22.87 23.33 -9.18
N PHE A 294 22.95 22.56 -8.10
CA PHE A 294 24.17 21.90 -7.62
C PHE A 294 24.23 20.40 -7.96
N GLY A 295 23.31 19.89 -8.79
CA GLY A 295 23.23 18.47 -9.15
C GLY A 295 22.84 17.53 -7.98
N GLN A 296 22.25 18.07 -6.91
CA GLN A 296 21.81 17.33 -5.74
C GLN A 296 20.29 17.09 -5.80
N SER A 297 19.85 15.85 -5.60
CA SER A 297 18.43 15.47 -5.55
C SER A 297 17.98 15.13 -4.12
N GLY A 298 16.66 15.07 -3.91
CA GLY A 298 16.08 14.56 -2.66
C GLY A 298 16.04 15.52 -1.46
N TRP A 299 16.51 16.77 -1.60
CA TRP A 299 16.47 17.74 -0.49
C TRP A 299 15.05 18.13 -0.07
N PHE A 300 14.09 18.13 -1.01
CA PHE A 300 12.66 18.29 -0.71
C PHE A 300 12.21 17.35 0.41
N TYR A 301 12.51 16.05 0.24
CA TYR A 301 12.09 14.99 1.15
C TYR A 301 12.72 15.08 2.53
N ARG A 302 13.93 15.67 2.64
CA ARG A 302 14.58 15.91 3.94
C ARG A 302 13.87 17.01 4.74
N VAL A 303 13.31 18.01 4.05
CA VAL A 303 12.62 19.14 4.70
C VAL A 303 11.22 18.75 5.17
N ILE A 304 10.44 18.06 4.33
CA ILE A 304 9.06 17.67 4.68
C ILE A 304 9.01 16.56 5.74
N GLY A 305 10.11 15.84 5.95
CA GLY A 305 10.23 14.81 6.96
C GLY A 305 9.77 13.42 6.51
N PRO A 306 10.03 12.39 7.35
CA PRO A 306 9.95 10.98 6.96
C PRO A 306 8.53 10.49 6.67
N VAL A 307 7.53 10.98 7.42
CA VAL A 307 6.12 10.59 7.24
C VAL A 307 5.60 11.04 5.87
N ALA A 308 5.86 12.29 5.50
CA ALA A 308 5.46 12.83 4.20
C ALA A 308 6.32 12.26 3.07
N LYS A 309 7.64 12.09 3.25
CA LYS A 309 8.52 11.45 2.25
C LYS A 309 7.98 10.09 1.79
N ALA A 310 7.42 9.31 2.70
CA ALA A 310 6.98 7.95 2.45
C ALA A 310 5.53 7.84 1.94
N VAL A 311 4.89 8.94 1.48
CA VAL A 311 3.55 8.86 0.90
C VAL A 311 3.57 8.03 -0.36
N ASP A 312 2.85 6.92 -0.30
CA ASP A 312 2.68 5.97 -1.39
C ASP A 312 1.20 5.84 -1.78
N SER A 313 0.93 5.13 -2.87
CA SER A 313 -0.39 4.89 -3.44
C SER A 313 -0.52 3.43 -3.89
N ASP A 314 -1.68 3.08 -4.45
CA ASP A 314 -1.89 1.81 -5.18
C ASP A 314 -1.56 0.53 -4.38
N LYS A 315 -2.10 0.41 -3.16
CA LYS A 315 -1.99 -0.82 -2.35
C LYS A 315 -2.98 -1.90 -2.81
N ILE A 316 -3.06 -3.02 -2.12
CA ILE A 316 -4.14 -4.01 -2.38
C ILE A 316 -5.46 -3.50 -1.81
N ALA A 317 -6.59 -3.89 -2.42
CA ALA A 317 -7.91 -3.47 -1.94
C ALA A 317 -8.17 -3.98 -0.51
N PRO A 318 -8.81 -3.16 0.37
CA PRO A 318 -9.47 -1.87 0.07
C PRO A 318 -8.54 -0.64 0.10
N TYR A 319 -7.24 -0.83 0.33
CA TYR A 319 -6.28 0.25 0.55
C TYR A 319 -5.74 0.90 -0.73
N ASP A 320 -6.17 0.45 -1.90
CA ASP A 320 -5.99 1.13 -3.18
C ASP A 320 -6.88 2.38 -3.35
N SER A 321 -7.75 2.69 -2.40
CA SER A 321 -8.55 3.92 -2.36
C SER A 321 -7.95 4.99 -1.44
N CYS A 322 -6.65 4.95 -1.16
CA CYS A 322 -6.00 5.93 -0.29
C CYS A 322 -4.54 6.22 -0.67
N LEU A 323 -4.03 7.35 -0.17
CA LEU A 323 -2.59 7.56 -0.04
C LEU A 323 -2.13 7.07 1.34
N VAL A 324 -0.99 6.39 1.34
CA VAL A 324 -0.42 5.74 2.52
C VAL A 324 0.84 6.49 2.94
N PRO A 325 0.79 7.36 3.96
CA PRO A 325 1.99 8.01 4.48
C PRO A 325 2.90 7.02 5.21
N GLY A 326 4.10 7.49 5.60
CA GLY A 326 4.94 6.73 6.52
C GLY A 326 4.29 6.55 7.90
N PRO A 327 4.69 5.52 8.67
CA PRO A 327 4.11 5.26 9.99
C PRO A 327 4.25 6.46 10.93
N LEU A 328 3.16 6.80 11.63
CA LEU A 328 3.22 7.79 12.70
C LEU A 328 3.99 7.22 13.89
N ASN A 329 4.87 8.05 14.46
CA ASN A 329 5.63 7.70 15.67
C ASN A 329 6.40 6.38 15.56
N ALA A 330 6.94 6.04 14.38
CA ALA A 330 7.73 4.83 14.12
C ALA A 330 8.75 4.56 15.24
N LYS A 331 9.49 5.59 15.65
CA LYS A 331 10.45 5.53 16.76
C LYS A 331 9.84 5.06 18.08
N VAL A 332 8.67 5.57 18.44
CA VAL A 332 7.98 5.21 19.69
C VAL A 332 7.53 3.75 19.62
N PHE A 333 6.89 3.36 18.51
CA PHE A 333 6.43 2.00 18.29
C PHE A 333 7.60 0.99 18.36
N THR A 334 8.68 1.26 17.62
CA THR A 334 9.89 0.42 17.67
C THR A 334 10.49 0.38 19.07
N SER A 335 10.68 1.53 19.73
CA SER A 335 11.26 1.58 21.08
C SER A 335 10.46 0.75 22.10
N GLN A 336 9.13 0.72 21.98
CA GLN A 336 8.26 -0.08 22.83
C GLN A 336 8.52 -1.58 22.66
N LEU A 337 8.67 -2.07 21.43
CA LEU A 337 9.01 -3.47 21.15
C LEU A 337 10.43 -3.81 21.61
N CYS A 338 11.40 -2.93 21.35
CA CYS A 338 12.78 -3.13 21.78
C CYS A 338 12.92 -3.18 23.30
N SER A 339 12.13 -2.40 24.04
CA SER A 339 12.11 -2.44 25.51
C SER A 339 11.62 -3.77 26.09
N GLN A 340 10.95 -4.57 25.26
CA GLN A 340 10.48 -5.92 25.57
C GLN A 340 11.44 -6.99 25.02
N ASN A 341 12.65 -6.61 24.63
CA ASN A 341 13.69 -7.46 24.03
C ASN A 341 13.27 -8.11 22.70
N ILE A 342 12.33 -7.52 21.96
CA ILE A 342 11.92 -8.01 20.64
C ILE A 342 12.82 -7.36 19.57
N PRO A 343 13.66 -8.12 18.83
CA PRO A 343 14.50 -7.56 17.78
C PRO A 343 13.63 -7.16 16.57
N PHE A 344 13.43 -5.85 16.37
CA PHE A 344 12.45 -5.35 15.42
C PHE A 344 12.98 -4.22 14.52
N ALA A 345 12.56 -4.23 13.26
CA ALA A 345 12.79 -3.15 12.30
C ALA A 345 11.56 -2.86 11.43
N ILE A 346 11.31 -1.58 11.20
CA ILE A 346 10.37 -1.09 10.20
C ILE A 346 11.16 -0.84 8.93
N VAL A 347 10.71 -1.42 7.82
CA VAL A 347 11.43 -1.39 6.54
C VAL A 347 10.53 -0.92 5.41
N ASP A 348 11.10 -0.23 4.44
CA ASP A 348 10.47 0.09 3.16
C ASP A 348 11.28 -0.61 2.06
N VAL A 349 10.66 -1.56 1.35
CA VAL A 349 11.36 -2.48 0.46
C VAL A 349 10.73 -2.41 -0.93
N ASN A 350 11.57 -2.24 -1.95
CA ASN A 350 11.17 -2.12 -3.33
C ASN A 350 12.02 -3.02 -4.25
N SER A 351 11.37 -3.75 -5.15
CA SER A 351 12.03 -4.69 -6.07
C SER A 351 13.03 -4.02 -7.04
N VAL A 352 12.86 -2.73 -7.33
CA VAL A 352 13.71 -1.95 -8.24
C VAL A 352 14.73 -1.12 -7.46
N PHE A 353 14.33 -0.46 -6.37
CA PHE A 353 15.18 0.50 -5.68
C PHE A 353 15.93 -0.07 -4.46
N GLY A 354 15.59 -1.28 -4.00
CA GLY A 354 16.20 -1.92 -2.84
C GLY A 354 15.41 -1.69 -1.55
N ALA A 355 16.06 -1.83 -0.40
CA ALA A 355 15.45 -1.69 0.92
C ALA A 355 16.02 -0.50 1.68
N GLU A 356 15.16 0.22 2.42
CA GLU A 356 15.51 1.27 3.37
C GLU A 356 14.95 0.86 4.75
N VAL A 357 15.78 0.86 5.79
CA VAL A 357 15.28 0.73 7.18
C VAL A 357 14.79 2.09 7.63
N VAL A 358 13.48 2.17 7.86
CA VAL A 358 12.79 3.37 8.36
C VAL A 358 13.14 3.62 9.83
N GLU A 359 13.12 2.56 10.65
CA GLU A 359 13.48 2.61 12.07
C GLU A 359 13.80 1.18 12.57
N CYS A 360 14.70 1.03 13.54
CA CYS A 360 15.03 -0.29 14.09
C CYS A 360 15.49 -0.22 15.56
N CYS A 361 15.51 -1.36 16.24
CA CYS A 361 16.05 -1.44 17.59
C CYS A 361 17.51 -1.01 17.66
N LYS A 362 17.85 -0.29 18.73
CA LYS A 362 19.24 0.11 19.01
C LYS A 362 20.10 -1.15 19.17
N GLY A 363 21.14 -1.26 18.36
CA GLY A 363 22.05 -2.41 18.35
C GLY A 363 21.89 -3.35 17.15
N LEU A 364 20.80 -3.22 16.38
CA LEU A 364 20.66 -3.93 15.11
C LEU A 364 21.50 -3.26 14.02
N ASP A 365 22.15 -4.05 13.18
CA ASP A 365 22.89 -3.54 12.02
C ASP A 365 21.91 -3.18 10.89
N LYS A 366 21.64 -1.88 10.78
CA LYS A 366 20.80 -1.31 9.73
C LYS A 366 21.26 -1.69 8.32
N ARG A 367 22.57 -1.65 8.04
CA ARG A 367 23.09 -1.94 6.69
C ARG A 367 22.96 -3.42 6.35
N TRP A 368 23.15 -4.29 7.34
CA TRP A 368 22.94 -5.72 7.17
C TRP A 368 21.47 -6.02 6.84
N ILE A 369 20.52 -5.41 7.56
CA ILE A 369 19.07 -5.56 7.30
C ILE A 369 18.71 -5.07 5.89
N GLU A 370 19.17 -3.87 5.52
CA GLU A 370 18.93 -3.31 4.17
C GLU A 370 19.50 -4.23 3.08
N GLY A 371 20.72 -4.73 3.27
CA GLY A 371 21.37 -5.63 2.33
C GLY A 371 20.73 -7.02 2.23
N ALA A 372 20.20 -7.55 3.33
CA ALA A 372 19.49 -8.84 3.37
C ALA A 372 18.12 -8.77 2.67
N LEU A 373 17.50 -7.58 2.65
CA LEU A 373 16.19 -7.33 2.05
C LEU A 373 16.26 -6.69 0.65
N SER A 374 17.45 -6.38 0.12
CA SER A 374 17.62 -5.54 -1.07
C SER A 374 17.06 -6.12 -2.39
N ASP A 375 16.79 -7.42 -2.44
CA ASP A 375 16.15 -8.14 -3.54
C ASP A 375 14.63 -8.33 -3.34
N ASN A 376 14.07 -7.73 -2.30
CA ASN A 376 12.67 -7.86 -1.90
C ASN A 376 12.23 -9.32 -1.70
N PRO A 377 12.67 -9.98 -0.61
CA PRO A 377 12.22 -11.33 -0.28
C PRO A 377 10.75 -11.38 0.17
N ALA A 378 10.18 -10.23 0.57
CA ALA A 378 8.77 -10.09 0.91
C ALA A 378 7.84 -10.23 -0.31
N GLY A 379 8.36 -10.17 -1.55
CA GLY A 379 7.49 -10.11 -2.73
C GLY A 379 6.64 -8.84 -2.75
N ASN A 380 5.58 -8.85 -3.56
CA ASN A 380 4.67 -7.71 -3.72
C ASN A 380 3.21 -8.16 -3.70
N ASP A 381 2.33 -7.22 -3.34
CA ASP A 381 0.87 -7.31 -3.50
C ASP A 381 0.25 -8.62 -3.01
N GLU A 382 -0.19 -9.49 -3.91
CA GLU A 382 -0.89 -10.75 -3.60
C GLU A 382 -0.02 -11.77 -2.85
N SER A 383 1.28 -11.51 -2.70
CA SER A 383 2.17 -12.33 -1.84
C SER A 383 1.73 -12.27 -0.37
N MET A 384 1.16 -11.14 0.08
CA MET A 384 0.67 -10.92 1.45
C MET A 384 1.68 -11.29 2.55
N THR A 385 2.96 -11.00 2.28
CA THR A 385 4.10 -11.34 3.13
C THR A 385 4.78 -10.09 3.72
N PRO A 386 4.05 -9.24 4.47
CA PRO A 386 4.56 -7.95 4.93
C PRO A 386 5.60 -8.06 6.04
N VAL A 387 5.78 -9.25 6.61
CA VAL A 387 6.80 -9.56 7.61
C VAL A 387 7.84 -10.49 7.01
N VAL A 388 9.12 -10.12 7.18
CA VAL A 388 10.25 -11.00 6.85
C VAL A 388 11.07 -11.21 8.10
N LEU A 389 11.28 -12.46 8.46
CA LEU A 389 12.20 -12.86 9.53
C LEU A 389 13.61 -13.00 8.98
N LEU A 390 14.59 -12.50 9.73
CA LEU A 390 16.00 -12.54 9.36
C LEU A 390 16.83 -13.20 10.47
N TRP A 391 17.75 -14.07 10.07
CA TRP A 391 18.80 -14.63 10.92
C TRP A 391 20.16 -14.48 10.22
N GLN A 392 21.23 -14.34 10.99
CA GLN A 392 22.60 -14.47 10.46
C GLN A 392 22.91 -15.96 10.28
N LYS A 393 23.46 -16.35 9.13
CA LYS A 393 23.76 -17.77 8.80
C LYS A 393 24.62 -18.45 9.88
N ASP A 394 25.64 -17.75 10.36
CA ASP A 394 26.59 -18.27 11.35
C ASP A 394 25.89 -18.66 12.68
N HIS A 395 24.74 -18.03 13.00
CA HIS A 395 23.97 -18.29 14.20
C HIS A 395 22.93 -19.42 14.03
N VAL A 396 22.56 -19.75 12.79
CA VAL A 396 21.63 -20.85 12.48
C VAL A 396 22.35 -22.20 12.52
N GLU A 397 23.61 -22.24 12.07
CA GLU A 397 24.46 -23.44 12.17
C GLU A 397 24.75 -23.81 13.64
N GLU A 398 24.93 -22.83 14.53
CA GLU A 398 25.08 -23.08 15.98
C GLU A 398 23.81 -23.70 16.61
N LEU A 399 22.61 -23.20 16.28
CA LEU A 399 21.34 -23.74 16.78
C LEU A 399 21.07 -25.17 16.27
N GLU A 400 21.40 -25.46 15.02
CA GLU A 400 21.31 -26.82 14.47
C GLU A 400 22.37 -27.76 15.10
N HIS A 401 23.54 -27.24 15.48
CA HIS A 401 24.58 -28.03 16.16
C HIS A 401 24.30 -28.30 17.64
N GLU A 402 23.61 -27.41 18.36
CA GLU A 402 23.22 -27.62 19.76
C GLU A 402 21.97 -28.51 19.95
N SER A 403 21.25 -28.81 18.87
CA SER A 403 20.02 -29.62 18.88
C SER A 403 20.22 -31.10 18.52
N PHE A 404 21.47 -31.61 18.56
CA PHE A 404 21.82 -33.03 18.38
C PHE A 404 22.32 -33.72 19.66
#